data_AF-A0A1L4FS99-F1
#
_entry.id   AF-A0A1L4FS99-F1
#
_cell.length_a   1.000
_cell.length_b   1.000
_cell.length_c   1.000
_cell.angle_alpha   90.00
_cell.angle_beta   90.00
_cell.angle_gamma   90.00
#
_symmetry.space_group_name_H-M   'P 1'
#
loop_
_entity.id
_entity.type
_entity.pdbx_description
1 polymer ?
#
loop_
_entity_poly.entity_id
_entity_poly.type
_entity_poly.pdbx_seq_one_letter_code
_entity_poly.pdbx_strand_id
1 'polypeptide(L)'
;MEEIVIKKSSFLSIAINVNSKEEAKKIITKYKQNYKKATHVCSAYYILENGVEMAGFDDDGEPKNTAGRPIYELLKLKKVFNVVIIVIRYYGGIQLGAGGLVRAYRQSASAAITKYLNN
;
A
#
# COMPACT_ATOMS: atom_id res chain seq x y z
N MET A 1 10.42 -0.98 -6.43
CA MET A 1 9.05 -0.63 -6.84
C MET A 1 8.60 -1.58 -7.95
N GLU A 2 7.33 -1.94 -7.97
CA GLU A 2 6.66 -2.77 -8.98
C GLU A 2 5.46 -2.02 -9.55
N GLU A 3 5.17 -2.19 -10.84
CA GLU A 3 4.03 -1.55 -11.50
C GLU A 3 3.05 -2.60 -12.03
N ILE A 4 1.75 -2.34 -11.84
CA ILE A 4 0.66 -3.12 -12.45
C ILE A 4 -0.30 -2.15 -13.12
N VAL A 5 -0.74 -2.46 -14.35
CA VAL A 5 -1.73 -1.67 -15.08
C VAL A 5 -3.04 -2.43 -15.19
N ILE A 6 -4.14 -1.85 -14.72
CA ILE A 6 -5.49 -2.44 -14.77
C ILE A 6 -6.47 -1.42 -15.32
N LYS A 7 -7.12 -1.75 -16.44
CA LYS A 7 -8.03 -0.85 -17.18
C LYS A 7 -7.47 0.57 -17.31
N LYS A 8 -6.25 0.67 -17.84
CA LYS A 8 -5.46 1.91 -18.01
C LYS A 8 -5.04 2.63 -16.72
N SER A 9 -5.51 2.22 -15.54
CA SER A 9 -5.01 2.77 -14.28
C SER A 9 -3.68 2.10 -13.94
N SER A 10 -2.66 2.88 -13.62
CA SER A 10 -1.36 2.38 -13.16
C SER A 10 -1.32 2.36 -11.62
N PHE A 11 -0.76 1.29 -11.07
CA PHE A 11 -0.56 1.07 -9.64
C PHE A 11 0.91 0.75 -9.39
N LEU A 12 1.66 1.74 -8.89
CA LEU A 12 3.06 1.56 -8.50
C LEU A 12 3.11 1.22 -7.02
N SER A 13 3.77 0.12 -6.67
CA SER A 13 3.80 -0.41 -5.32
C SER A 13 5.21 -0.62 -4.81
N ILE A 14 5.40 -0.36 -3.52
CA ILE A 14 6.67 -0.57 -2.85
C ILE A 14 6.44 -0.99 -1.40
N ALA A 15 7.27 -1.92 -0.93
CA ALA A 15 7.39 -2.31 0.46
C ALA A 15 8.72 -1.78 0.99
N ILE A 16 8.70 -1.18 2.19
CA ILE A 16 9.85 -0.51 2.80
C ILE A 16 9.95 -0.97 4.26
N ASN A 17 11.14 -1.37 4.68
CA ASN A 17 11.42 -1.71 6.08
C ASN A 17 11.26 -0.50 6.99
N VAL A 18 10.65 -0.72 8.15
CA VAL A 18 10.40 0.28 9.19
C VAL A 18 10.48 -0.37 10.57
N ASN A 19 11.07 0.32 11.53
CA ASN A 19 11.24 -0.18 12.89
C ASN A 19 10.19 0.36 13.87
N SER A 20 9.48 1.43 13.50
CA SER A 20 8.45 2.04 14.34
C SER A 20 7.31 2.65 13.54
N LYS A 21 6.20 2.88 14.23
CA LYS A 21 5.01 3.54 13.66
C LYS A 21 5.33 4.94 13.16
N GLU A 22 6.20 5.66 13.86
CA GLU A 22 6.65 7.01 13.54
C GLU A 22 7.46 7.02 12.24
N GLU A 23 8.34 6.04 12.06
CA GLU A 23 9.10 5.86 10.82
C GLU A 23 8.17 5.58 9.63
N ALA A 24 7.20 4.67 9.80
CA ALA A 24 6.19 4.37 8.78
C ALA A 24 5.43 5.64 8.37
N LYS A 25 4.96 6.44 9.32
CA LYS A 25 4.25 7.70 9.06
C LYS A 25 5.12 8.72 8.32
N LYS A 26 6.40 8.86 8.69
CA LYS A 26 7.35 9.75 8.01
C LYS A 26 7.54 9.34 6.54
N ILE A 27 7.70 8.05 6.28
CA ILE A 27 7.85 7.52 4.93
C ILE A 27 6.57 7.75 4.12
N ILE A 28 5.38 7.44 4.66
CA ILE A 28 4.10 7.70 3.98
C ILE A 28 3.99 9.17 3.59
N THR A 29 4.30 10.08 4.53
CA THR A 29 4.26 11.53 4.29
C THR A 29 5.19 11.95 3.16
N LYS A 30 6.43 11.44 3.16
CA LYS A 30 7.42 11.68 2.10
C LYS A 30 6.89 11.24 0.74
N TYR A 31 6.28 10.06 0.65
CA TYR A 31 5.72 9.58 -0.61
C TYR A 31 4.53 10.41 -1.09
N LYS A 32 3.61 10.81 -0.19
CA LYS A 32 2.53 11.75 -0.55
C LYS A 32 3.08 13.07 -1.11
N GLN A 33 4.16 13.59 -0.51
CA GLN A 33 4.81 14.81 -0.98
C GLN A 33 5.55 14.65 -2.32
N ASN A 34 6.17 13.50 -2.56
CA ASN A 34 6.89 13.23 -3.79
C ASN A 34 5.95 12.91 -4.97
N TYR A 35 4.77 12.35 -4.70
CA TYR A 35 3.81 11.90 -5.69
C TYR A 35 2.53 12.75 -5.70
N LYS A 36 2.63 14.07 -5.54
CA LYS A 36 1.48 15.01 -5.54
C LYS A 36 0.60 14.97 -6.79
N LYS A 37 1.12 14.48 -7.91
CA LYS A 37 0.39 14.32 -9.18
C LYS A 37 -0.34 12.98 -9.30
N ALA A 38 -0.13 12.07 -8.36
CA ALA A 38 -0.88 10.81 -8.32
C ALA A 38 -2.34 11.10 -7.96
N THR A 39 -3.24 10.21 -8.40
CA THR A 39 -4.65 10.28 -8.02
C THR A 39 -4.80 9.95 -6.54
N HIS A 40 -4.14 8.89 -6.09
CA HIS A 40 -4.14 8.44 -4.69
C HIS A 40 -2.78 7.81 -4.34
N VAL A 41 -2.35 7.95 -3.09
CA VAL A 41 -1.15 7.35 -2.49
C VAL A 41 -1.61 6.61 -1.23
N CYS A 42 -2.18 5.43 -1.44
CA CYS A 42 -2.73 4.59 -0.40
C CYS A 42 -1.61 3.82 0.30
N SER A 43 -1.80 3.48 1.57
CA SER A 43 -0.75 2.80 2.33
C SER A 43 -1.28 1.91 3.44
N ALA A 44 -0.43 0.99 3.89
CA ALA A 44 -0.61 0.27 5.14
C ALA A 44 0.73 -0.11 5.76
N TYR A 45 0.79 -0.23 7.08
CA TYR A 45 1.93 -0.78 7.81
C TYR A 45 1.47 -1.81 8.83
N TYR A 46 2.37 -2.74 9.13
CA TYR A 46 2.22 -3.71 10.21
C TYR A 46 3.56 -3.89 10.89
N ILE A 47 3.62 -3.62 12.19
CA ILE A 47 4.85 -3.45 12.96
C ILE A 47 4.76 -4.30 14.21
N LEU A 48 5.86 -4.95 14.56
CA LEU A 48 6.04 -5.68 15.80
C LEU A 48 7.17 -5.02 16.58
N GLU A 49 6.82 -4.31 17.65
CA GLU A 49 7.76 -3.61 18.51
C GLU A 49 7.58 -4.11 19.94
N ASN A 50 8.64 -4.64 20.56
CA ASN A 50 8.59 -5.19 21.93
C ASN A 50 7.47 -6.21 22.16
N GLY A 51 7.16 -7.04 21.16
CA GLY A 51 6.09 -8.03 21.22
C GLY A 51 4.67 -7.47 21.05
N VAL A 52 4.53 -6.17 20.81
CA VAL A 52 3.24 -5.50 20.57
C VAL A 52 3.05 -5.28 19.08
N GLU A 53 1.91 -5.74 18.57
CA GLU A 53 1.51 -5.52 17.20
C GLU A 53 0.86 -4.15 17.01
N MET A 54 1.36 -3.39 16.05
CA MET A 54 0.80 -2.10 15.65
C MET A 54 0.52 -2.08 14.15
N ALA A 55 -0.64 -1.58 13.78
CA ALA A 55 -1.02 -1.48 12.38
C ALA A 55 -1.75 -0.18 12.09
N GLY A 56 -1.73 0.21 10.82
CA GLY A 56 -2.53 1.31 10.30
C GLY A 56 -2.60 1.25 8.79
N PHE A 57 -3.67 1.81 8.24
CA PHE A 57 -3.85 1.91 6.80
C PHE A 57 -4.57 3.21 6.44
N ASP A 58 -4.41 3.62 5.19
CA ASP A 58 -5.01 4.84 4.63
C ASP A 58 -5.41 4.58 3.18
N ASP A 59 -6.68 4.84 2.87
CA ASP A 59 -7.24 4.74 1.52
C ASP A 59 -6.92 5.99 0.66
N ASP A 60 -6.41 7.08 1.26
CA ASP A 60 -6.00 8.32 0.58
C ASP A 60 -7.03 8.88 -0.42
N GLY A 61 -8.31 8.90 -0.03
CA GLY A 61 -9.40 9.41 -0.87
C GLY A 61 -10.01 8.39 -1.83
N GLU A 62 -9.48 7.17 -1.92
CA GLU A 62 -10.23 6.06 -2.50
C GLU A 62 -11.50 5.77 -1.69
N PRO A 63 -12.51 5.09 -2.29
CA PRO A 63 -13.66 4.63 -1.54
C PRO A 63 -13.23 3.83 -0.31
N LYS A 64 -13.93 4.05 0.81
CA LYS A 64 -13.59 3.49 2.12
C LYS A 64 -13.35 1.99 2.05
N ASN A 65 -12.24 1.54 2.64
CA ASN A 65 -11.79 0.16 2.73
C ASN A 65 -11.46 -0.51 1.39
N THR A 66 -11.30 0.25 0.30
CA THR A 66 -11.00 -0.36 -1.01
C THR A 66 -9.52 -0.39 -1.37
N ALA A 67 -8.65 0.28 -0.59
CA ALA A 67 -7.23 0.41 -0.90
C ALA A 67 -6.31 0.06 0.28
N GLY A 68 -6.22 0.92 1.29
CA GLY A 68 -5.37 0.73 2.46
C GLY A 68 -5.71 -0.55 3.21
N ARG A 69 -7.00 -0.82 3.43
CA ARG A 69 -7.43 -2.01 4.16
C ARG A 69 -7.02 -3.32 3.47
N PRO A 70 -7.26 -3.55 2.16
CA PRO A 70 -6.75 -4.71 1.44
C PRO A 70 -5.22 -4.90 1.51
N ILE A 71 -4.46 -3.80 1.51
CA ILE A 71 -3.00 -3.86 1.68
C ILE A 71 -2.65 -4.40 3.08
N TYR A 72 -3.26 -3.83 4.12
CA TYR A 72 -3.05 -4.27 5.51
C TYR A 72 -3.46 -5.73 5.72
N GLU A 73 -4.64 -6.12 5.25
CA GLU A 73 -5.14 -7.49 5.41
C GLU A 73 -4.18 -8.51 4.77
N LEU A 74 -3.49 -8.14 3.68
CA LEU A 74 -2.48 -8.99 3.08
C LEU A 74 -1.19 -9.06 3.90
N LEU A 75 -0.69 -7.95 4.44
CA LEU A 75 0.46 -7.94 5.36
C LEU A 75 0.18 -8.85 6.56
N LYS A 76 -0.99 -8.71 7.16
CA LYS A 76 -1.43 -9.52 8.30
C LYS A 76 -1.54 -11.00 7.94
N LEU A 77 -2.20 -11.32 6.82
CA LEU A 77 -2.36 -12.70 6.35
C LEU A 77 -1.00 -13.38 6.11
N LYS A 78 -0.04 -12.65 5.53
CA LYS A 78 1.31 -13.15 5.25
C LYS A 78 2.26 -13.04 6.46
N LYS A 79 1.80 -12.48 7.59
CA LYS A 79 2.62 -12.21 8.78
C LYS A 79 3.92 -11.45 8.46
N VAL A 80 3.82 -10.48 7.57
CA VAL A 80 4.94 -9.60 7.20
C VAL A 80 4.89 -8.39 8.12
N PHE A 81 5.82 -8.34 9.07
CA PHE A 81 5.96 -7.28 10.05
C PHE A 81 7.07 -6.31 9.67
N ASN A 82 7.11 -5.16 10.35
CA ASN A 82 8.13 -4.12 10.24
C ASN A 82 8.27 -3.60 8.80
N VAL A 83 7.14 -3.54 8.11
CA VAL A 83 7.04 -3.08 6.71
C VAL A 83 5.90 -2.10 6.57
N VAL A 84 6.15 -1.04 5.80
CA VAL A 84 5.12 -0.19 5.20
C VAL A 84 5.01 -0.49 3.71
N ILE A 85 3.80 -0.70 3.23
CA ILE A 85 3.48 -0.78 1.81
C ILE A 85 2.81 0.53 1.40
N ILE A 86 3.26 1.07 0.28
CA ILE A 86 2.70 2.25 -0.37
C ILE A 86 2.32 1.86 -1.79
N VAL A 87 1.09 2.20 -2.18
CA VAL A 87 0.57 2.01 -3.54
C VAL A 87 0.14 3.37 -4.10
N ILE A 88 0.85 3.83 -5.11
CA ILE A 88 0.60 5.07 -5.85
C ILE A 88 -0.26 4.72 -7.05
N ARG A 89 -1.42 5.35 -7.16
CA ARG A 89 -2.36 5.14 -8.25
C ARG A 89 -2.42 6.36 -9.17
N TYR A 90 -2.36 6.10 -10.47
CA TYR A 90 -2.74 7.05 -11.51
C TYR A 90 -4.00 6.56 -12.22
N TYR A 91 -5.09 7.34 -12.15
CA TYR A 91 -6.36 6.98 -12.77
C TYR A 91 -6.29 7.01 -14.30
N GLY A 92 -6.73 5.91 -14.92
CA GLY A 92 -6.66 5.71 -16.38
C GLY A 92 -7.92 6.09 -17.16
N GLY A 93 -8.89 6.76 -16.55
CA GLY A 93 -10.16 7.12 -17.21
C GLY A 93 -11.24 6.04 -17.20
N ILE A 94 -10.97 4.83 -16.70
CA ILE A 94 -11.95 3.74 -16.60
C ILE A 94 -12.15 3.34 -15.13
N GLN A 95 -13.39 3.39 -14.66
CA GLN A 95 -13.75 3.00 -13.30
C GLN A 95 -13.57 1.49 -13.08
N LEU A 96 -13.01 1.14 -11.92
CA LEU A 96 -12.84 -0.26 -11.50
C LEU A 96 -14.00 -0.78 -10.64
N GLY A 97 -14.77 0.12 -10.01
CA GLY A 97 -15.71 -0.22 -8.94
C GLY A 97 -15.01 -0.71 -7.67
N ALA A 98 -15.73 -0.76 -6.55
CA ALA A 98 -15.15 -1.09 -5.25
C ALA A 98 -14.42 -2.45 -5.24
N GLY A 99 -15.05 -3.51 -5.78
CA GLY A 99 -14.44 -4.83 -5.85
C GLY A 99 -13.21 -4.88 -6.78
N GLY A 100 -13.19 -4.07 -7.84
CA GLY A 100 -12.03 -3.95 -8.72
C GLY A 100 -10.84 -3.26 -8.04
N LEU A 101 -11.10 -2.21 -7.26
CA LEU A 101 -10.09 -1.53 -6.46
C LEU A 101 -9.49 -2.47 -5.40
N VAL A 102 -10.34 -3.16 -4.65
CA VAL A 102 -9.89 -4.13 -3.64
C VAL A 102 -8.92 -5.15 -4.23
N ARG A 103 -9.26 -5.71 -5.40
CA ARG A 103 -8.37 -6.66 -6.09
C ARG A 103 -7.09 -6.00 -6.59
N ALA A 104 -7.16 -4.82 -7.19
CA ALA A 104 -6.00 -4.10 -7.70
C ALA A 104 -4.98 -3.76 -6.60
N TYR A 105 -5.45 -3.21 -5.47
CA TYR A 105 -4.59 -2.87 -4.34
C TYR A 105 -4.00 -4.10 -3.66
N ARG A 106 -4.78 -5.18 -3.50
CA ARG A 106 -4.26 -6.45 -2.97
C ARG A 106 -3.21 -7.07 -3.89
N GLN A 107 -3.42 -7.04 -5.20
CA GLN A 107 -2.46 -7.57 -6.18
C GLN A 107 -1.16 -6.75 -6.16
N SER A 108 -1.27 -5.42 -6.12
CA SER A 108 -0.13 -4.51 -6.02
C SER A 108 0.68 -4.74 -4.74
N ALA A 109 0.00 -4.86 -3.59
CA ALA A 109 0.64 -5.22 -2.33
C ALA A 109 1.36 -6.58 -2.40
N SER A 110 0.75 -7.58 -3.04
CA SER A 110 1.37 -8.89 -3.21
C SER A 110 2.65 -8.83 -4.05
N ALA A 111 2.67 -8.03 -5.12
CA ALA A 111 3.86 -7.82 -5.94
C ALA A 111 4.98 -7.15 -5.13
N ALA A 112 4.65 -6.08 -4.39
CA ALA A 112 5.60 -5.39 -3.52
C ALA A 112 6.20 -6.32 -2.45
N ILE A 113 5.37 -7.14 -1.78
CA ILE A 113 5.83 -8.12 -0.78
C ILE A 113 6.75 -9.16 -1.43
N THR A 114 6.36 -9.69 -2.60
CA THR A 114 7.16 -10.71 -3.29
C THR A 114 8.54 -10.18 -3.65
N LYS A 115 8.60 -8.97 -4.19
CA LYS A 115 9.89 -8.30 -4.46
C LYS A 115 10.69 -8.09 -3.19
N TYR A 116 10.04 -7.60 -2.13
CA TYR A 116 10.70 -7.35 -0.84
C TYR A 116 11.32 -8.61 -0.22
N LEU A 117 10.67 -9.76 -0.33
CA LEU A 117 11.18 -11.02 0.24
C LEU A 117 12.28 -11.69 -0.61
N ASN A 118 12.41 -11.29 -1.87
CA ASN A 118 13.37 -11.86 -2.82
C ASN A 118 14.65 -11.01 -2.99
N ASN A 119 14.77 -9.89 -2.28
CA ASN A 119 15.97 -9.03 -2.25
C ASN A 119 16.48 -8.93 -0.82
#